data_AF-A0A2P4PUW6-F1
#
_entry.id   AF-A0A2P4PUW6-F1
#
_cell.length_a   1.000
_cell.length_b   1.000
_cell.length_c   1.000
_cell.angle_alpha   90.00
_cell.angle_beta   90.00
_cell.angle_gamma   90.00
#
_symmetry.space_group_name_H-M   'P 1'
#
loop_
_entity.id
_entity.type
_entity.pdbx_description
1 polymer ?
#
loop_
_entity_poly.entity_id
_entity_poly.type
_entity_poly.pdbx_seq_one_letter_code
_entity_poly.pdbx_strand_id
1 'polypeptide(L)' 'QYTKAADIYSFGIIMNEFLSEEIPFNDIPHNEFLAIKICKGLRPTISKDIPKLLADLIIKCWDAEIKNRPTTKELYQLL' A
#
# COMPACT_ATOMS: atom_id res chain seq x y z
N GLN A 1 4.24 9.60 -14.97
CA GLN A 1 5.60 9.04 -15.17
C GLN A 1 5.77 7.90 -14.19
N TYR A 2 6.16 6.71 -14.67
CA TYR A 2 6.47 5.58 -13.78
C TYR A 2 7.80 5.81 -13.07
N THR A 3 7.84 5.50 -11.78
CA THR A 3 9.03 5.66 -10.93
C THR A 3 9.18 4.44 -10.03
N LYS A 4 10.39 4.19 -9.53
CA LYS A 4 10.63 3.12 -8.55
C LYS A 4 9.73 3.25 -7.32
N ALA A 5 9.41 4.49 -6.91
CA ALA A 5 8.51 4.74 -5.79
C ALA A 5 7.04 4.40 -6.11
N ALA A 6 6.66 4.30 -7.38
CA ALA A 6 5.37 3.73 -7.79
C ALA A 6 5.35 2.22 -7.56
N ASP A 7 6.44 1.50 -7.87
CA ASP A 7 6.56 0.06 -7.58
C ASP A 7 6.47 -0.21 -6.07
N ILE A 8 7.06 0.67 -5.24
CA ILE A 8 6.97 0.59 -3.78
C ILE A 8 5.53 0.78 -3.29
N TYR A 9 4.75 1.66 -3.92
CA TYR A 9 3.32 1.79 -3.62
C TYR A 9 2.59 0.48 -3.88
N SER A 10 2.78 -0.11 -5.07
CA SER A 10 2.18 -1.39 -5.43
C SER A 10 2.64 -2.52 -4.51
N PHE A 11 3.90 -2.53 -4.08
CA PHE A 11 4.41 -3.47 -3.10
C PHE A 11 3.66 -3.38 -1.76
N GLY A 12 3.38 -2.17 -1.27
CA GLY A 12 2.56 -1.99 -0.07
C GLY A 12 1.13 -2.54 -0.21
N ILE A 13 0.52 -2.38 -1.39
CA ILE A 13 -0.81 -2.94 -1.69
C ILE A 13 -0.77 -4.47 -1.68
N ILE A 14 0.22 -5.08 -2.33
CA ILE A 14 0.40 -6.55 -2.37
C ILE A 14 0.70 -7.11 -0.98
N MET A 15 1.53 -6.42 -0.18
CA MET A 15 1.79 -6.82 1.20
C MET A 15 0.51 -6.85 2.03
N ASN A 16 -0.35 -5.84 1.88
CA ASN A 16 -1.63 -5.82 2.60
C ASN A 16 -2.53 -6.97 2.15
N GLU A 17 -2.70 -7.17 0.84
CA GLU A 17 -3.48 -8.28 0.26
C GLU A 17 -2.97 -9.65 0.73
N PHE A 18 -1.66 -9.86 0.75
CA PHE A 18 -1.06 -11.11 1.20
C PHE A 18 -1.31 -11.39 2.68
N LEU A 19 -1.21 -10.36 3.53
CA LEU A 19 -1.39 -10.51 4.98
C LEU A 19 -2.85 -10.56 5.41
N SER A 20 -3.76 -9.90 4.67
CA SER A 20 -5.19 -9.96 4.95
C SER A 20 -5.87 -11.17 4.31
N GLU A 21 -5.25 -11.77 3.29
CA GLU A 21 -5.89 -12.76 2.41
C GLU A 21 -7.16 -12.22 1.74
N GLU A 22 -7.25 -10.89 1.59
CA GLU A 22 -8.40 -10.18 1.02
C GLU A 22 -7.97 -9.31 -0.16
N ILE A 23 -8.77 -9.35 -1.23
CA ILE A 23 -8.59 -8.49 -2.39
C ILE A 23 -8.83 -7.03 -1.96
N PRO A 24 -7.89 -6.09 -2.21
CA PRO A 24 -8.07 -4.69 -1.87
C PRO A 24 -9.33 -4.10 -2.53
N PHE A 25 -10.22 -3.53 -1.72
CA PHE A 25 -11.49 -2.94 -2.17
C PHE A 25 -12.46 -3.95 -2.83
N ASN A 26 -12.47 -5.20 -2.36
CA ASN A 26 -13.33 -6.28 -2.89
C ASN A 26 -14.84 -5.96 -2.95
N ASP A 27 -15.30 -4.98 -2.18
CA ASP A 27 -16.68 -4.52 -2.08
C ASP A 27 -17.00 -3.31 -2.98
N ILE A 28 -16.01 -2.75 -3.67
CA ILE A 28 -16.16 -1.54 -4.51
C ILE A 28 -15.85 -1.87 -5.98
N PRO A 29 -16.68 -1.46 -6.95
CA PRO A 29 -16.35 -1.62 -8.36
C PRO A 29 -15.02 -0.95 -8.76
N HIS A 30 -14.17 -1.69 -9.47
CA HIS A 30 -12.86 -1.22 -9.94
C HIS A 30 -12.99 -0.35 -11.19
N ASN A 31 -13.51 0.88 -11.01
CA ASN A 31 -13.72 1.86 -12.07
C ASN A 31 -13.04 3.20 -11.75
N GLU A 32 -13.23 4.20 -12.61
CA GLU A 32 -12.63 5.53 -12.48
C GLU A 32 -13.00 6.23 -11.17
N PHE A 33 -14.19 5.95 -10.60
CA PHE A 33 -14.59 6.52 -9.32
C PHE A 33 -13.75 5.99 -8.17
N LEU A 34 -13.43 4.68 -8.17
CA LEU A 34 -12.51 4.10 -7.20
C LEU A 34 -11.11 4.71 -7.34
N ALA A 35 -10.60 4.84 -8.58
CA ALA A 35 -9.31 5.47 -8.84
C ALA A 35 -9.25 6.91 -8.29
N ILE A 36 -10.30 7.71 -8.48
CA ILE A 36 -10.41 9.07 -7.92
C ILE A 36 -10.40 9.04 -6.38
N LYS A 37 -11.13 8.11 -5.74
CA LYS A 37 -11.12 7.97 -4.28
C LYS A 37 -9.72 7.64 -3.75
N ILE A 38 -8.99 6.74 -4.41
CA ILE A 38 -7.60 6.38 -4.05
C ILE A 38 -6.68 7.59 -4.16
N CYS A 39 -6.78 8.35 -5.26
CA CYS A 39 -6.05 9.62 -5.43
C CYS A 39 -6.40 10.67 -4.36
N LYS A 40 -7.61 10.62 -3.80
CA LYS A 40 -8.06 11.47 -2.68
C LYS A 40 -7.72 10.92 -1.29
N GLY A 41 -6.98 9.82 -1.21
CA GLY A 41 -6.48 9.28 0.06
C GLY A 41 -7.21 8.05 0.57
N LEU A 42 -8.17 7.49 -0.17
CA LEU A 42 -8.73 6.17 0.19
C LEU A 42 -7.61 5.12 0.17
N ARG A 43 -7.55 4.28 1.20
CA ARG A 43 -6.59 3.17 1.34
C ARG A 43 -7.32 1.90 1.79
N PRO A 44 -6.79 0.71 1.48
CA PRO A 44 -7.30 -0.54 2.03
C PRO A 44 -7.21 -0.54 3.55
N THR A 45 -8.12 -1.26 4.20
CA THR A 45 -8.04 -1.48 5.66
C THR A 45 -6.91 -2.45 5.96
N ILE A 46 -6.13 -2.14 6.99
CA ILE A 46 -5.12 -3.04 7.56
C ILE A 46 -5.76 -3.72 8.76
N SER A 47 -5.76 -5.07 8.79
CA SER A 47 -6.27 -5.83 9.93
C SER A 47 -5.47 -5.51 11.20
N LYS A 48 -6.15 -5.51 12.34
CA LYS A 48 -5.51 -5.33 13.67
C LYS A 48 -4.64 -6.53 14.07
N ASP A 49 -4.81 -7.66 13.41
CA ASP A 49 -4.03 -8.87 13.65
C ASP A 49 -2.65 -8.81 12.99
N ILE A 50 -2.46 -7.88 12.03
CA ILE A 50 -1.16 -7.66 11.40
C ILE A 50 -0.20 -7.03 12.43
N PRO A 51 1.00 -7.59 12.63
CA PRO A 51 1.99 -7.01 13.52
C PRO A 51 2.25 -5.54 13.19
N LYS A 52 2.29 -4.68 14.22
CA LYS A 52 2.44 -3.23 14.07
C LYS A 52 3.58 -2.81 13.14
N LEU A 53 4.72 -3.52 13.22
CA LEU A 53 5.86 -3.27 12.34
C LEU A 53 5.50 -3.39 10.84
N LEU A 54 4.75 -4.44 10.46
CA LEU A 54 4.33 -4.67 9.08
C LEU A 54 3.22 -3.69 8.67
N ALA A 55 2.28 -3.38 9.57
CA ALA A 55 1.26 -2.37 9.33
C ALA A 55 1.88 -0.99 9.06
N ASP A 56 2.83 -0.56 9.89
CA ASP A 56 3.56 0.70 9.71
C ASP A 56 4.34 0.70 8.38
N LEU A 57 4.93 -0.44 7.99
CA LEU A 57 5.65 -0.59 6.73
C LEU A 57 4.72 -0.48 5.52
N ILE A 58 3.56 -1.14 5.54
CA ILE A 58 2.52 -1.04 4.51
C ILE A 58 2.09 0.43 4.36
N ILE A 59 1.81 1.10 5.48
CA ILE A 59 1.42 2.52 5.50
C ILE A 59 2.48 3.39 4.84
N LYS A 60 3.75 3.15 5.15
CA LYS A 60 4.88 3.89 4.58
C LYS A 60 5.03 3.63 3.08
N CYS A 61 4.81 2.40 2.62
CA CYS A 61 4.92 2.03 1.20
C CYS A 61 3.93 2.77 0.32
N TRP A 62 2.68 2.96 0.77
CA TRP A 62 1.62 3.62 0.00
C TRP A 62 1.31 5.07 0.43
N ASP A 63 2.29 5.74 1.04
CA ASP A 63 2.21 7.15 1.42
C ASP A 63 1.89 8.02 0.19
N ALA A 64 1.06 9.05 0.40
CA ALA A 64 0.70 10.01 -0.64
C ALA A 64 1.94 10.80 -1.12
N GLU A 65 2.84 11.15 -0.21
CA GLU A 65 4.09 11.83 -0.50
C GLU A 65 5.14 10.82 -0.96
N ILE A 66 5.52 10.91 -2.24
CA ILE A 66 6.45 9.98 -2.90
C ILE A 66 7.78 9.84 -2.13
N LYS A 67 8.27 10.93 -1.55
CA LYS A 67 9.53 10.99 -0.80
C LYS A 67 9.51 10.24 0.54
N ASN A 68 8.32 9.96 1.09
CA ASN A 68 8.17 9.24 2.35
C ASN A 68 8.21 7.72 2.16
N ARG A 69 7.99 7.25 0.93
CA ARG A 69 8.04 5.83 0.59
C ARG A 69 9.47 5.30 0.72
N PRO A 70 9.66 4.10 1.28
CA PRO A 70 10.97 3.51 1.41
C PRO A 70 11.56 3.19 0.04
N THR A 71 12.88 3.10 -0.02
CA THR A 71 13.60 2.50 -1.14
C THR A 71 13.59 0.98 -1.03
N THR A 72 13.79 0.28 -2.15
CA THR A 72 13.97 -1.17 -2.15
C THR A 72 15.11 -1.63 -1.24
N LYS A 73 16.16 -0.81 -1.09
CA LYS A 73 17.28 -1.11 -0.19
C LYS A 73 16.84 -1.09 1.29
N GLU A 74 16.06 -0.09 1.69
CA GLU A 74 15.51 -0.01 3.05
C GLU A 74 14.55 -1.16 3.33
N LEU A 75 13.70 -1.52 2.35
CA LEU A 75 12.82 -2.69 2.47
C LEU A 75 13.61 -3.98 2.69
N TYR A 76 14.65 -4.23 1.88
CA TYR A 76 15.50 -5.41 1.99
C TYR A 76 16.29 -5.49 3.32
N GLN A 77 16.55 -4.35 3.96
CA GLN A 77 17.22 -4.33 5.26
C GLN A 77 16.26 -4.57 6.43
N LEU A 78 14.96 -4.30 6.24
CA LEU A 78 13.95 -4.37 7.28
C LEU A 78 13.23 -5.73 7.31
N LEU A 79 13.00 -6.32 6.14
CA LEU A 79 12.36 -7.62 5.94
C LEU A 79 13.40 -8.75 5.89
#